data_AF-A8XZF3-F1
#
_entry.id   AF-A8XZF3-F1
#
_cell.length_a   1.000
_cell.length_b   1.000
_cell.length_c   1.000
_cell.angle_alpha   90.00
_cell.angle_beta   90.00
_cell.angle_gamma   90.00
#
_symmetry.space_group_name_H-M   'P 1'
#
loop_
_entity.id
_entity.type
_entity.pdbx_description
1 polymer ?
#
loop_
_entity_poly.entity_id
_entity_poly.type
_entity_poly.pdbx_seq_one_letter_code
_entity_poly.pdbx_strand_id
1 'polypeptide(L)'
;MSRPLIFDLWPTVMDRMDLANRILLTQKYPEFRGTDQRCSAKATTVEITTNSVKINNTSFYVEKYESGEHMEVFQDGGKSKAVVLKTTVPLREAKKKLFGTILKRRSGILKVKNLSVLGDLNFPPNLKLCVQNLKVARPYCDFQEDDMIKQIRTSTLYNDLQKVLTADSFPLESLEMDYNFSVRLDAPAKTVVLVGQAFGIEASDIHRIHVKNCNMNWMNVIDLVGRWRMVQPEIGRHYSLETGRGDGLLDISQLLKCLREEGRILSLPTTCTHMVSLFRSIAKKCSTSPWKLAKMRMEWTNM
;
A
#
# COMPACT_ATOMS: atom_id res chain seq x y z
N MET A 1 -34.60 31.81 15.22
CA MET A 1 -34.21 30.39 15.14
C MET A 1 -34.05 30.03 13.67
N SER A 2 -32.85 29.60 13.27
CA SER A 2 -32.56 29.19 11.90
C SER A 2 -33.37 27.92 11.58
N ARG A 3 -34.23 27.96 10.56
CA ARG A 3 -34.97 26.77 10.12
C ARG A 3 -33.96 25.66 9.78
N PRO A 4 -34.15 24.42 10.27
CA PRO A 4 -33.35 23.28 9.79
C PRO A 4 -33.50 23.20 8.28
N LEU A 5 -32.42 22.86 7.57
CA LEU A 5 -32.46 22.55 6.14
C LEU A 5 -33.64 21.62 5.85
N ILE A 6 -34.43 21.94 4.82
CA ILE A 6 -35.57 21.12 4.37
C ILE A 6 -35.07 19.68 4.23
N PHE A 7 -35.81 18.72 4.80
CA PHE A 7 -35.36 17.33 4.95
C PHE A 7 -34.92 16.68 3.62
N ASP A 8 -35.45 17.19 2.50
CA ASP A 8 -35.16 16.75 1.13
C ASP A 8 -33.72 17.01 0.66
N LEU A 9 -32.98 17.94 1.30
CA LEU A 9 -31.61 18.27 0.93
C LEU A 9 -30.55 17.37 1.58
N TRP A 10 -30.91 16.61 2.63
CA TRP A 10 -29.97 15.77 3.37
C TRP A 10 -29.26 14.69 2.54
N PRO A 11 -29.89 14.01 1.57
CA PRO A 11 -29.18 13.07 0.70
C PRO A 11 -28.04 13.75 -0.06
N THR A 12 -28.28 14.95 -0.62
CA THR A 12 -27.28 15.72 -1.37
C THR A 12 -26.16 16.21 -0.46
N VAL A 13 -26.50 16.70 0.74
CA VAL A 13 -25.52 17.11 1.74
C VAL A 13 -24.65 15.92 2.16
N MET A 14 -25.25 14.76 2.42
CA MET A 14 -24.52 13.57 2.84
C MET A 14 -23.68 12.95 1.72
N ASP A 15 -24.11 12.96 0.46
CA ASP A 15 -23.29 12.44 -0.64
C ASP A 15 -22.02 13.30 -0.87
N ARG A 16 -22.09 14.61 -0.57
CA ARG A 16 -20.93 15.52 -0.61
C ARG A 16 -20.12 15.56 0.68
N MET A 17 -20.65 15.02 1.78
CA MET A 17 -19.98 15.02 3.07
C MET A 17 -18.90 13.94 3.12
N ASP A 18 -17.75 14.28 3.71
CA ASP A 18 -16.69 13.31 3.97
C ASP A 18 -17.20 12.09 4.77
N LEU A 19 -16.73 10.90 4.40
CA LEU A 19 -17.20 9.64 4.97
C LEU A 19 -17.07 9.60 6.49
N ALA A 20 -15.98 10.13 7.06
CA ALA A 20 -15.79 10.14 8.50
C ALA A 20 -16.79 11.06 9.20
N ASN A 21 -17.09 12.22 8.61
CA ASN A 21 -18.10 13.13 9.15
C ASN A 21 -19.52 12.52 9.08
N ARG A 22 -19.84 11.77 8.03
CA ARG A 22 -21.12 11.03 7.94
C ARG A 22 -21.22 9.96 9.02
N ILE A 23 -20.14 9.24 9.29
CA ILE A 23 -20.09 8.25 10.37
C ILE A 23 -20.39 8.92 11.72
N LEU A 24 -19.74 10.06 12.00
CA LEU A 24 -19.97 10.80 13.23
C LEU A 24 -21.40 11.33 13.34
N LEU A 25 -21.95 11.87 12.23
CA LEU A 25 -23.31 12.36 12.18
C LEU A 25 -24.32 11.25 12.49
N THR A 26 -24.19 10.09 11.84
CA THR A 26 -25.11 8.95 12.02
C THR A 26 -24.93 8.20 13.35
N GLN A 27 -23.78 8.35 14.00
CA GLN A 27 -23.57 7.92 15.39
C GLN A 27 -24.32 8.83 16.37
N LYS A 28 -24.20 10.15 16.19
CA LYS A 28 -24.87 11.14 17.06
C LYS A 28 -26.39 11.20 16.83
N TYR A 29 -26.82 11.03 15.59
CA TYR A 29 -28.21 11.15 15.16
C TYR A 29 -28.62 9.93 14.33
N PRO A 30 -29.16 8.88 14.97
CA PRO A 30 -29.53 7.62 14.31
C PRO A 30 -30.54 7.76 13.17
N GLU A 31 -31.35 8.81 13.16
CA GLU A 31 -32.36 9.11 12.14
C GLU A 31 -31.76 9.26 10.73
N PHE A 32 -30.51 9.74 10.62
CA PHE A 32 -29.84 9.90 9.34
C PHE A 32 -29.33 8.58 8.74
N ARG A 33 -29.38 7.45 9.46
CA ARG A 33 -28.83 6.17 8.99
C ARG A 33 -29.45 5.71 7.68
N GLY A 34 -30.77 5.81 7.53
CA GLY A 34 -31.45 5.39 6.30
C GLY A 34 -31.01 6.21 5.09
N THR A 35 -30.85 7.52 5.25
CA THR A 35 -30.35 8.40 4.20
C THR A 35 -28.88 8.11 3.88
N ASP A 36 -28.06 7.91 4.90
CA ASP A 36 -26.64 7.63 4.75
C ASP A 36 -26.34 6.31 4.03
N GLN A 37 -27.18 5.29 4.23
CA GLN A 37 -27.10 4.01 3.51
C GLN A 37 -27.40 4.12 2.01
N ARG A 38 -28.17 5.12 1.59
CA ARG A 38 -28.49 5.36 0.17
C ARG A 38 -27.40 6.14 -0.57
N CYS A 39 -26.57 6.89 0.17
CA CYS A 39 -25.51 7.71 -0.40
C CYS A 39 -24.23 6.90 -0.62
N SER A 40 -23.53 7.17 -1.72
CA SER A 40 -22.32 6.41 -2.08
C SER A 40 -21.23 6.58 -1.01
N ALA A 41 -20.57 5.49 -0.62
CA ALA A 41 -19.46 5.54 0.35
C ALA A 41 -18.13 5.46 -0.40
N LYS A 42 -17.37 6.56 -0.36
CA LYS A 42 -16.06 6.68 -1.01
C LYS A 42 -15.04 7.17 0.00
N ALA A 43 -13.85 6.58 -0.01
CA ALA A 43 -12.73 7.00 0.79
C ALA A 43 -11.46 7.08 -0.06
N THR A 44 -10.68 8.14 0.12
CA THR A 44 -9.37 8.29 -0.54
C THR A 44 -8.34 7.42 0.15
N THR A 45 -8.34 7.40 1.49
CA THR A 45 -7.46 6.55 2.29
C THR A 45 -8.25 5.89 3.40
N VAL A 46 -7.99 4.61 3.61
CA VAL A 46 -8.41 3.85 4.79
C VAL A 46 -7.18 3.17 5.35
N GLU A 47 -6.77 3.53 6.56
CA GLU A 47 -5.68 2.88 7.27
C GLU A 47 -6.24 2.11 8.46
N ILE A 48 -5.89 0.84 8.56
CA ILE A 48 -6.35 -0.07 9.58
C ILE A 48 -5.14 -0.54 10.35
N THR A 49 -5.14 -0.32 11.66
CA THR A 49 -4.09 -0.82 12.55
C THR A 49 -4.68 -1.77 13.58
N THR A 50 -3.85 -2.24 14.51
CA THR A 50 -4.28 -3.09 15.62
C THR A 50 -5.44 -2.47 16.40
N ASN A 51 -5.38 -1.15 16.67
CA ASN A 51 -6.29 -0.46 17.61
C ASN A 51 -7.06 0.71 16.97
N SER A 52 -6.90 0.94 15.66
CA SER A 52 -7.46 2.11 15.01
C SER A 52 -7.95 1.85 13.60
N VAL A 53 -8.91 2.68 13.19
CA VAL A 53 -9.32 2.85 11.80
C VAL A 53 -9.23 4.32 11.47
N LYS A 54 -8.45 4.68 10.47
CA LYS A 54 -8.37 6.05 9.98
C LYS A 54 -8.96 6.11 8.58
N ILE A 55 -9.87 7.04 8.38
CA ILE A 55 -10.53 7.30 7.11
C ILE A 55 -10.18 8.74 6.72
N ASN A 56 -9.49 8.90 5.61
CA ASN A 56 -8.94 10.19 5.17
C ASN A 56 -8.13 10.84 6.31
N ASN A 57 -8.61 11.97 6.84
CA ASN A 57 -7.95 12.72 7.91
C ASN A 57 -8.58 12.49 9.29
N THR A 58 -9.47 11.52 9.44
CA THR A 58 -10.13 11.23 10.73
C THR A 58 -9.74 9.84 11.21
N SER A 59 -9.18 9.78 12.41
CA SER A 59 -8.76 8.56 13.06
C SER A 59 -9.74 8.19 14.18
N PHE A 60 -10.19 6.94 14.17
CA PHE A 60 -11.05 6.37 15.17
C PHE A 60 -10.26 5.34 15.97
N TYR A 61 -10.19 5.50 17.29
CA TYR A 61 -9.44 4.62 18.18
C TYR A 61 -10.35 4.01 19.25
N VAL A 62 -9.98 2.82 19.71
CA VAL A 62 -10.52 2.24 20.95
C VAL A 62 -9.45 2.38 22.02
N GLU A 63 -9.83 2.93 23.17
CA GLU A 63 -8.99 3.02 24.35
C GLU A 63 -9.70 2.42 25.57
N LYS A 64 -8.94 1.81 26.49
CA LYS A 64 -9.46 1.26 27.74
C LYS A 64 -9.59 2.42 28.74
N TYR A 65 -10.77 2.65 29.27
CA TYR A 65 -11.02 3.71 30.26
C TYR A 65 -11.71 3.12 31.50
N GLU A 66 -11.27 3.52 32.70
CA GLU A 66 -11.76 2.98 33.99
C GLU A 66 -13.03 3.66 34.51
N SER A 67 -13.50 4.76 33.89
CA SER A 67 -14.68 5.45 34.38
C SER A 67 -15.53 6.04 33.25
N GLY A 68 -16.78 5.59 33.17
CA GLY A 68 -17.92 6.46 32.88
C GLY A 68 -18.10 6.99 31.46
N GLU A 69 -19.33 6.83 31.00
CA GLU A 69 -19.92 7.22 29.72
C GLU A 69 -19.49 8.61 29.21
N HIS A 70 -19.12 8.70 27.93
CA HIS A 70 -19.28 9.84 26.99
C HIS A 70 -18.32 9.73 25.80
N MET A 71 -18.77 10.08 24.60
CA MET A 71 -17.96 10.09 23.39
C MET A 71 -17.29 11.45 23.24
N GLU A 72 -15.96 11.51 23.33
CA GLU A 72 -15.20 12.74 23.12
C GLU A 72 -14.43 12.65 21.80
N VAL A 73 -14.64 13.68 20.98
CA VAL A 73 -13.84 13.93 19.77
C VAL A 73 -12.65 14.75 20.23
N PHE A 74 -11.47 14.15 20.23
CA PHE A 74 -10.23 14.88 20.46
C PHE A 74 -9.72 15.43 19.14
N GLN A 75 -9.77 16.76 18.99
CA GLN A 75 -9.05 17.43 17.93
C GLN A 75 -7.67 17.77 18.48
N ASP A 76 -6.69 16.89 18.27
CA ASP A 76 -5.30 17.29 18.47
C ASP A 76 -4.92 18.30 17.38
N GLY A 77 -4.07 19.28 17.71
CA GLY A 77 -3.78 20.50 16.94
C GLY A 77 -3.09 20.33 15.58
N GLY A 78 -3.29 19.21 14.90
CA GLY A 78 -2.83 18.91 13.55
C GLY A 78 -3.97 18.73 12.54
N LYS A 79 -3.62 18.26 11.33
CA LYS A 79 -4.58 17.97 10.23
C LYS A 79 -5.50 16.77 10.50
N SER A 80 -5.39 16.11 11.65
CA SER A 80 -6.08 14.86 11.97
C SER A 80 -7.08 15.00 13.12
N LYS A 81 -8.30 14.51 12.91
CA LYS A 81 -9.34 14.46 13.94
C LYS A 81 -9.33 13.09 14.61
N ALA A 82 -9.11 13.01 15.92
CA ALA A 82 -9.18 11.75 16.67
C ALA A 82 -10.55 11.59 17.34
N VAL A 83 -11.10 10.37 17.30
CA VAL A 83 -12.39 10.06 17.92
C VAL A 83 -12.23 8.81 18.75
N VAL A 84 -12.51 8.93 20.06
CA VAL A 84 -12.37 7.83 21.00
C VAL A 84 -13.74 7.17 21.21
N LEU A 85 -13.84 5.88 20.89
CA LEU A 85 -15.03 5.08 21.20
C LEU A 85 -14.87 4.41 22.56
N LYS A 86 -15.58 4.92 23.58
CA LYS A 86 -15.62 4.30 24.90
C LYS A 86 -16.41 2.99 24.86
N THR A 87 -15.88 1.94 25.48
CA THR A 87 -16.61 0.68 25.65
C THR A 87 -16.16 -0.08 26.88
N THR A 88 -17.10 -0.80 27.50
CA THR A 88 -16.89 -1.65 28.68
C THR A 88 -16.49 -3.08 28.31
N VAL A 89 -16.37 -3.40 27.03
CA VAL A 89 -16.03 -4.75 26.55
C VAL A 89 -14.53 -4.91 26.31
N PRO A 90 -13.99 -6.15 26.35
CA PRO A 90 -12.57 -6.40 26.07
C PRO A 90 -12.11 -5.82 24.74
N LEU A 91 -10.87 -5.37 24.66
CA LEU A 91 -10.30 -4.66 23.50
C LEU A 91 -10.52 -5.40 22.17
N ARG A 92 -10.44 -6.73 22.17
CA ARG A 92 -10.67 -7.56 20.97
C ARG A 92 -12.12 -7.48 20.47
N GLU A 93 -13.09 -7.44 21.37
CA GLU A 93 -14.50 -7.27 21.03
C GLU A 93 -14.81 -5.82 20.66
N ALA A 94 -14.21 -4.87 21.37
CA ALA A 94 -14.28 -3.46 21.08
C ALA A 94 -13.79 -3.14 19.67
N LYS A 95 -12.69 -3.78 19.25
CA LYS A 95 -12.16 -3.73 17.88
C LYS A 95 -13.21 -4.18 16.87
N LYS A 96 -13.79 -5.37 17.05
CA LYS A 96 -14.87 -5.87 16.17
C LYS A 96 -16.06 -4.93 16.14
N LYS A 97 -16.43 -4.31 17.27
CA LYS A 97 -17.48 -3.30 17.35
C LYS A 97 -17.11 -1.99 16.64
N LEU A 98 -15.86 -1.54 16.70
CA LEU A 98 -15.35 -0.38 15.95
C LEU A 98 -15.50 -0.62 14.45
N PHE A 99 -14.95 -1.72 13.93
CA PHE A 99 -15.11 -2.09 12.51
C PHE A 99 -16.58 -2.31 12.13
N GLY A 100 -17.37 -2.93 13.00
CA GLY A 100 -18.79 -3.11 12.79
C GLY A 100 -19.54 -1.78 12.68
N THR A 101 -19.20 -0.82 13.54
CA THR A 101 -19.87 0.48 13.62
C THR A 101 -19.47 1.36 12.44
N ILE A 102 -18.20 1.35 12.06
CA ILE A 102 -17.65 2.18 10.98
C ILE A 102 -17.98 1.57 9.60
N LEU A 103 -17.86 0.24 9.46
CA LEU A 103 -17.86 -0.44 8.16
C LEU A 103 -19.05 -1.39 7.92
N LYS A 104 -19.60 -2.07 8.96
CA LYS A 104 -20.66 -3.11 8.77
C LYS A 104 -22.08 -2.54 8.69
N ARG A 105 -22.35 -1.36 9.25
CA ARG A 105 -23.71 -0.78 9.28
C ARG A 105 -24.18 -0.17 7.95
N ARG A 106 -23.33 -0.22 6.92
CA ARG A 106 -23.65 0.25 5.58
C ARG A 106 -23.87 -0.95 4.68
N SER A 107 -25.11 -1.17 4.28
CA SER A 107 -25.46 -2.09 3.21
C SER A 107 -24.90 -1.53 1.90
N GLY A 108 -23.72 -1.98 1.48
CA GLY A 108 -23.13 -1.53 0.23
C GLY A 108 -21.63 -1.78 0.11
N ILE A 109 -21.12 -1.54 -1.08
CA ILE A 109 -19.71 -1.66 -1.41
C ILE A 109 -19.01 -0.34 -1.05
N LEU A 110 -18.04 -0.37 -0.14
CA LEU A 110 -17.21 0.81 0.15
C LEU A 110 -16.09 0.91 -0.90
N LYS A 111 -16.09 1.99 -1.68
CA LYS A 111 -15.03 2.26 -2.66
C LYS A 111 -13.85 2.95 -1.98
N VAL A 112 -12.68 2.32 -1.99
CA VAL A 112 -11.46 2.78 -1.34
C VAL A 112 -10.35 2.90 -2.37
N LYS A 113 -9.78 4.10 -2.51
CA LYS A 113 -8.63 4.28 -3.40
C LYS A 113 -7.37 3.63 -2.82
N ASN A 114 -7.04 3.91 -1.56
CA ASN A 114 -5.86 3.34 -0.89
C ASN A 114 -6.26 2.71 0.44
N LEU A 115 -6.12 1.39 0.54
CA LEU A 115 -6.32 0.64 1.78
C LEU A 115 -4.96 0.23 2.33
N SER A 116 -4.67 0.58 3.58
CA SER A 116 -3.48 0.12 4.30
C SER A 116 -3.90 -0.69 5.50
N VAL A 117 -3.35 -1.89 5.67
CA VAL A 117 -3.61 -2.76 6.81
C VAL A 117 -2.30 -3.12 7.48
N LEU A 118 -2.20 -2.76 8.76
CA LEU A 118 -1.10 -3.14 9.64
C LEU A 118 -1.59 -4.23 10.61
N GLY A 119 -1.22 -5.47 10.33
CA GLY A 119 -1.66 -6.68 11.06
C GLY A 119 -2.67 -7.52 10.27
N ASP A 120 -3.37 -8.42 10.97
CA ASP A 120 -4.26 -9.41 10.34
C ASP A 120 -5.58 -8.78 9.85
N LEU A 121 -6.05 -9.24 8.68
CA LEU A 121 -7.31 -8.86 8.04
C LEU A 121 -8.54 -9.45 8.76
N ASN A 122 -8.77 -9.06 10.02
CA ASN A 122 -9.94 -9.49 10.79
C ASN A 122 -11.17 -8.63 10.45
N PHE A 123 -11.59 -8.63 9.19
CA PHE A 123 -12.76 -7.85 8.75
C PHE A 123 -14.08 -8.50 9.18
N PRO A 124 -15.15 -7.70 9.36
CA PRO A 124 -16.50 -8.24 9.54
C PRO A 124 -16.90 -9.09 8.31
N PRO A 125 -17.58 -10.25 8.50
CA PRO A 125 -17.87 -11.19 7.40
C PRO A 125 -18.73 -10.62 6.28
N ASN A 126 -19.52 -9.58 6.56
CA ASN A 126 -20.42 -8.96 5.58
C ASN A 126 -19.84 -7.70 4.94
N LEU A 127 -18.59 -7.33 5.24
CA LEU A 127 -17.96 -6.15 4.68
C LEU A 127 -17.50 -6.45 3.24
N LYS A 128 -17.91 -5.58 2.30
CA LYS A 128 -17.47 -5.63 0.90
C LYS A 128 -16.75 -4.33 0.53
N LEU A 129 -15.50 -4.45 0.08
CA LEU A 129 -14.65 -3.33 -0.31
C LEU A 129 -14.36 -3.39 -1.81
N CYS A 130 -14.34 -2.24 -2.48
CA CYS A 130 -13.81 -2.07 -3.83
C CYS A 130 -12.52 -1.27 -3.71
N VAL A 131 -11.37 -1.95 -3.81
CA VAL A 131 -10.05 -1.35 -3.51
C VAL A 131 -9.24 -1.19 -4.78
N GLN A 132 -8.59 -0.04 -4.96
CA GLN A 132 -7.67 0.20 -6.07
C GLN A 132 -6.22 -0.14 -5.71
N ASN A 133 -5.73 0.39 -4.58
CA ASN A 133 -4.39 0.16 -4.05
C ASN A 133 -4.47 -0.45 -2.66
N LEU A 134 -3.73 -1.53 -2.44
CA LEU A 134 -3.66 -2.22 -1.15
C LEU A 134 -2.23 -2.23 -0.62
N LYS A 135 -2.05 -1.87 0.65
CA LYS A 135 -0.82 -2.05 1.41
C LYS A 135 -1.09 -2.96 2.59
N VAL A 136 -0.28 -3.99 2.76
CA VAL A 136 -0.34 -4.90 3.90
C VAL A 136 1.04 -4.99 4.53
N ALA A 137 1.10 -4.79 5.84
CA ALA A 137 2.32 -4.92 6.62
C ALA A 137 2.01 -5.58 7.96
N ARG A 138 3.03 -6.16 8.60
CA ARG A 138 2.93 -6.73 9.94
C ARG A 138 3.82 -5.94 10.90
N PRO A 139 3.31 -5.56 12.10
CA PRO A 139 4.06 -4.71 13.02
C PRO A 139 5.23 -5.42 13.71
N TYR A 140 5.25 -6.76 13.79
CA TYR A 140 6.32 -7.54 14.42
C TYR A 140 6.50 -8.90 13.73
N CYS A 141 7.76 -9.31 13.59
CA CYS A 141 8.15 -10.62 13.07
C CYS A 141 9.61 -10.92 13.44
N ASP A 142 9.94 -12.20 13.45
CA ASP A 142 11.31 -12.68 13.57
C ASP A 142 11.97 -12.66 12.19
N PHE A 143 13.14 -12.04 12.05
CA PHE A 143 13.84 -11.93 10.77
C PHE A 143 14.29 -13.30 10.23
N GLN A 144 14.27 -14.33 11.07
CA GLN A 144 14.65 -15.71 10.76
C GLN A 144 13.44 -16.63 10.48
N GLU A 145 12.22 -16.09 10.33
CA GLU A 145 11.07 -16.93 9.97
C GLU A 145 11.28 -17.68 8.65
N ASP A 146 10.98 -18.98 8.69
CA ASP A 146 11.02 -19.90 7.54
C ASP A 146 10.15 -19.39 6.37
N ASP A 147 10.64 -19.56 5.14
CA ASP A 147 9.92 -19.21 3.91
C ASP A 147 8.55 -19.92 3.83
N MET A 148 8.46 -21.16 4.33
CA MET A 148 7.18 -21.87 4.39
C MET A 148 6.13 -21.11 5.22
N ILE A 149 6.54 -20.48 6.33
CA ILE A 149 5.65 -19.68 7.18
C ILE A 149 5.18 -18.44 6.42
N LYS A 150 6.07 -17.77 5.68
CA LYS A 150 5.73 -16.60 4.85
C LYS A 150 4.76 -16.97 3.73
N GLN A 151 4.93 -18.14 3.11
CA GLN A 151 4.01 -18.64 2.08
C GLN A 151 2.62 -18.92 2.64
N ILE A 152 2.51 -19.66 3.75
CA ILE A 152 1.24 -19.94 4.43
C ILE A 152 0.50 -18.64 4.79
N ARG A 153 1.25 -17.66 5.29
CA ARG A 153 0.73 -16.32 5.62
C ARG A 153 0.20 -15.60 4.38
N THR A 154 0.93 -15.63 3.27
CA THR A 154 0.54 -14.94 2.04
C THR A 154 -0.69 -15.63 1.41
N SER A 155 -0.77 -16.96 1.46
CA SER A 155 -1.97 -17.70 1.03
C SER A 155 -3.19 -17.34 1.88
N THR A 156 -3.03 -17.24 3.20
CA THR A 156 -4.09 -16.82 4.12
C THR A 156 -4.56 -15.39 3.81
N LEU A 157 -3.62 -14.49 3.55
CA LEU A 157 -3.91 -13.11 3.13
C LEU A 157 -4.78 -13.09 1.88
N TYR A 158 -4.42 -13.81 0.82
CA TYR A 158 -5.21 -13.81 -0.42
C TYR A 158 -6.60 -14.41 -0.23
N ASN A 159 -6.72 -15.49 0.55
CA ASN A 159 -8.01 -16.07 0.90
C ASN A 159 -8.91 -15.06 1.64
N ASP A 160 -8.34 -14.26 2.54
CA ASP A 160 -9.09 -13.22 3.26
C ASP A 160 -9.43 -12.02 2.36
N LEU A 161 -8.54 -11.66 1.44
CA LEU A 161 -8.82 -10.63 0.43
C LEU A 161 -9.96 -11.03 -0.50
N GLN A 162 -10.01 -12.29 -0.95
CA GLN A 162 -11.11 -12.78 -1.79
C GLN A 162 -12.48 -12.73 -1.08
N LYS A 163 -12.50 -12.87 0.24
CA LYS A 163 -13.75 -12.78 1.03
C LYS A 163 -14.26 -11.34 1.14
N VAL A 164 -13.35 -10.38 1.24
CA VAL A 164 -13.66 -8.99 1.61
C VAL A 164 -13.70 -8.06 0.40
N LEU A 165 -12.83 -8.28 -0.57
CA LEU A 165 -12.77 -7.50 -1.79
C LEU A 165 -13.83 -7.96 -2.80
N THR A 166 -14.37 -7.00 -3.51
CA THR A 166 -15.30 -7.21 -4.63
C THR A 166 -14.53 -7.51 -5.91
N ALA A 167 -15.19 -8.15 -6.88
CA ALA A 167 -14.61 -8.46 -8.19
C ALA A 167 -14.02 -7.21 -8.88
N ASP A 168 -14.67 -6.06 -8.73
CA ASP A 168 -14.22 -4.75 -9.25
C ASP A 168 -12.88 -4.28 -8.68
N SER A 169 -12.37 -4.91 -7.61
CA SER A 169 -11.04 -4.62 -7.05
C SER A 169 -9.91 -5.28 -7.85
N PHE A 170 -10.22 -6.28 -8.70
CA PHE A 170 -9.22 -7.12 -9.33
C PHE A 170 -9.10 -6.87 -10.86
N PRO A 171 -7.87 -6.86 -11.40
CA PRO A 171 -6.61 -6.84 -10.66
C PRO A 171 -6.43 -5.50 -9.94
N LEU A 172 -5.88 -5.55 -8.72
CA LEU A 172 -5.50 -4.35 -7.97
C LEU A 172 -4.53 -3.52 -8.83
N GLU A 173 -4.60 -2.21 -8.72
CA GLU A 173 -3.68 -1.34 -9.44
C GLU A 173 -2.27 -1.42 -8.83
N SER A 174 -2.20 -1.49 -7.49
CA SER A 174 -0.98 -1.84 -6.76
C SER A 174 -1.26 -2.67 -5.50
N LEU A 175 -0.35 -3.60 -5.20
CA LEU A 175 -0.29 -4.36 -3.97
C LEU A 175 1.09 -4.18 -3.33
N GLU A 176 1.15 -3.49 -2.19
CA GLU A 176 2.34 -3.31 -1.38
C GLU A 176 2.36 -4.31 -0.23
N MET A 177 3.44 -5.07 -0.10
CA MET A 177 3.67 -6.04 0.96
C MET A 177 5.06 -5.83 1.57
N ASP A 178 5.19 -6.00 2.88
CA ASP A 178 6.51 -6.02 3.51
C ASP A 178 7.21 -7.39 3.36
N TYR A 179 8.44 -7.50 3.86
CA TYR A 179 9.28 -8.71 3.78
C TYR A 179 8.72 -9.94 4.54
N ASN A 180 7.55 -9.80 5.19
CA ASN A 180 6.87 -10.89 5.87
C ASN A 180 6.01 -11.75 4.96
N PHE A 181 5.80 -11.29 3.73
CA PHE A 181 5.02 -12.00 2.72
C PHE A 181 5.94 -12.56 1.64
N SER A 182 5.55 -13.70 1.08
CA SER A 182 6.23 -14.35 -0.04
C SER A 182 5.46 -14.06 -1.32
N VAL A 183 6.17 -13.79 -2.41
CA VAL A 183 5.57 -13.42 -3.71
C VAL A 183 5.38 -14.62 -4.63
N ARG A 184 5.58 -15.85 -4.11
CA ARG A 184 5.44 -17.11 -4.86
C ARG A 184 4.01 -17.45 -5.31
N LEU A 185 3.12 -16.48 -5.34
CA LEU A 185 1.70 -16.65 -5.64
C LEU A 185 1.30 -15.62 -6.68
N ASP A 186 0.36 -16.00 -7.54
CA ASP A 186 -0.24 -15.13 -8.55
C ASP A 186 -0.99 -13.99 -7.86
N ALA A 187 -0.25 -12.92 -7.57
CA ALA A 187 -0.82 -11.73 -6.97
C ALA A 187 -1.81 -11.14 -7.98
N PRO A 188 -3.07 -10.91 -7.60
CA PRO A 188 -4.07 -10.34 -8.49
C PRO A 188 -3.87 -8.81 -8.57
N ALA A 189 -2.69 -8.37 -9.00
CA ALA A 189 -2.28 -6.96 -9.04
C ALA A 189 -1.44 -6.64 -10.29
N LYS A 190 -1.65 -5.44 -10.85
CA LYS A 190 -0.87 -4.93 -11.99
C LYS A 190 0.57 -4.62 -11.61
N THR A 191 0.78 -4.14 -10.39
CA THR A 191 2.10 -3.81 -9.82
C THR A 191 2.19 -4.35 -8.40
N VAL A 192 3.28 -5.04 -8.09
CA VAL A 192 3.59 -5.46 -6.73
C VAL A 192 4.77 -4.66 -6.20
N VAL A 193 4.60 -4.11 -5.00
CA VAL A 193 5.60 -3.36 -4.27
C VAL A 193 6.04 -4.18 -3.07
N LEU A 194 7.34 -4.44 -2.94
CA LEU A 194 7.91 -5.22 -1.84
C LEU A 194 8.79 -4.31 -1.00
N VAL A 195 8.76 -4.45 0.32
CA VAL A 195 9.63 -3.67 1.21
C VAL A 195 10.73 -4.55 1.79
N GLY A 196 11.98 -4.18 1.57
CA GLY A 196 13.17 -4.87 2.09
C GLY A 196 13.71 -5.93 1.14
N GLN A 197 12.98 -7.03 0.99
CA GLN A 197 13.43 -8.22 0.24
C GLN A 197 12.40 -8.64 -0.80
N ALA A 198 12.89 -9.20 -1.91
CA ALA A 198 12.07 -9.62 -3.03
C ALA A 198 12.02 -11.15 -3.18
N PHE A 199 11.95 -11.87 -2.05
CA PHE A 199 11.94 -13.33 -2.10
C PHE A 199 10.69 -13.88 -2.76
N GLY A 200 10.87 -14.93 -3.56
CA GLY A 200 9.77 -15.65 -4.18
C GLY A 200 9.29 -15.07 -5.50
N ILE A 201 9.84 -13.94 -5.96
CA ILE A 201 9.44 -13.37 -7.25
C ILE A 201 9.82 -14.28 -8.41
N GLU A 202 10.83 -15.14 -8.25
CA GLU A 202 11.28 -16.06 -9.29
C GLU A 202 10.19 -17.02 -9.77
N ALA A 203 9.19 -17.31 -8.93
CA ALA A 203 8.05 -18.17 -9.25
C ALA A 203 6.77 -17.38 -9.60
N SER A 204 6.88 -16.06 -9.79
CA SER A 204 5.73 -15.18 -9.98
C SER A 204 5.56 -14.72 -11.42
N ASP A 205 4.32 -14.70 -11.88
CA ASP A 205 3.90 -14.18 -13.18
C ASP A 205 3.53 -12.69 -13.18
N ILE A 206 3.76 -11.99 -12.07
CA ILE A 206 3.61 -10.53 -12.01
C ILE A 206 4.56 -9.88 -13.02
N HIS A 207 4.07 -8.90 -13.79
CA HIS A 207 4.90 -8.20 -14.79
C HIS A 207 5.66 -6.99 -14.24
N ARG A 208 5.16 -6.35 -13.19
CA ARG A 208 5.74 -5.12 -12.64
C ARG A 208 6.04 -5.28 -11.16
N ILE A 209 7.32 -5.27 -10.83
CA ILE A 209 7.81 -5.41 -9.46
C ILE A 209 8.62 -4.16 -9.09
N HIS A 210 8.33 -3.61 -7.92
CA HIS A 210 9.10 -2.54 -7.32
C HIS A 210 9.55 -2.93 -5.92
N VAL A 211 10.83 -2.77 -5.58
CA VAL A 211 11.38 -3.13 -4.27
C VAL A 211 11.81 -1.86 -3.53
N LYS A 212 11.07 -1.46 -2.51
CA LYS A 212 11.38 -0.34 -1.62
C LYS A 212 12.38 -0.74 -0.55
N ASN A 213 13.29 0.16 -0.18
CA ASN A 213 14.29 -0.06 0.86
C ASN A 213 15.02 -1.40 0.71
N CYS A 214 15.42 -1.75 -0.52
CA CYS A 214 16.06 -3.02 -0.82
C CYS A 214 17.32 -3.20 0.03
N ASN A 215 17.39 -4.33 0.76
CA ASN A 215 18.53 -4.69 1.61
C ASN A 215 19.25 -5.96 1.12
N MET A 216 18.96 -6.39 -0.11
CA MET A 216 19.60 -7.56 -0.73
C MET A 216 20.97 -7.19 -1.30
N ASN A 217 21.93 -8.12 -1.28
CA ASN A 217 23.18 -7.97 -2.01
C ASN A 217 22.89 -7.86 -3.53
N TRP A 218 23.62 -7.01 -4.25
CA TRP A 218 23.48 -6.81 -5.69
C TRP A 218 23.59 -8.12 -6.51
N MET A 219 24.46 -9.07 -6.13
CA MET A 219 24.57 -10.37 -6.81
C MET A 219 23.26 -11.15 -6.70
N ASN A 220 22.66 -11.15 -5.51
CA ASN A 220 21.38 -11.81 -5.27
C ASN A 220 20.26 -11.14 -6.06
N VAL A 221 20.30 -9.80 -6.24
CA VAL A 221 19.33 -9.08 -7.07
C VAL A 221 19.46 -9.47 -8.54
N ILE A 222 20.67 -9.51 -9.09
CA ILE A 222 20.90 -9.90 -10.50
C ILE A 222 20.43 -11.32 -10.75
N ASP A 223 20.83 -12.26 -9.88
CA ASP A 223 20.44 -13.66 -10.01
C ASP A 223 18.92 -13.84 -9.89
N LEU A 224 18.29 -13.18 -8.93
CA LEU A 224 16.84 -13.21 -8.75
C LEU A 224 16.08 -12.66 -9.97
N VAL A 225 16.46 -11.47 -10.46
CA VAL A 225 15.83 -10.85 -11.64
C VAL A 225 16.10 -11.68 -12.89
N GLY A 226 17.30 -12.26 -13.01
CA GLY A 226 17.67 -13.18 -14.07
C GLY A 226 16.72 -14.38 -14.11
N ARG A 227 16.58 -15.10 -12.98
CA ARG A 227 15.68 -16.25 -12.85
C ARG A 227 14.22 -15.87 -13.14
N TRP A 228 13.75 -14.76 -12.59
CA TRP A 228 12.39 -14.28 -12.85
C TRP A 228 12.14 -13.97 -14.33
N ARG A 229 13.09 -13.36 -15.06
CA ARG A 229 12.91 -13.08 -16.49
C ARG A 229 12.83 -14.33 -17.36
N MET A 230 13.51 -15.41 -16.95
CA MET A 230 13.55 -16.66 -17.73
C MET A 230 12.22 -17.41 -17.73
N VAL A 231 11.31 -17.12 -16.79
CA VAL A 231 10.02 -17.83 -16.68
C VAL A 231 9.09 -17.50 -17.84
N GLN A 232 9.05 -16.25 -18.33
CA GLN A 232 8.32 -15.86 -19.55
C GLN A 232 8.99 -14.65 -20.22
N PRO A 233 9.94 -14.87 -21.14
CA PRO A 233 10.75 -13.81 -21.74
C PRO A 233 9.98 -12.94 -22.76
N GLU A 234 8.84 -13.42 -23.27
CA GLU A 234 8.07 -12.75 -24.32
C GLU A 234 7.26 -11.55 -23.83
N ILE A 235 7.01 -11.44 -22.52
CA ILE A 235 6.21 -10.36 -21.95
C ILE A 235 7.13 -9.32 -21.31
N GLY A 236 6.89 -8.04 -21.60
CA GLY A 236 7.66 -6.93 -21.04
C GLY A 236 7.60 -6.88 -19.50
N ARG A 237 8.59 -7.49 -18.84
CA ARG A 237 8.76 -7.51 -17.38
C ARG A 237 9.57 -6.28 -16.92
N HIS A 238 9.01 -5.53 -15.98
CA HIS A 238 9.62 -4.33 -15.41
C HIS A 238 9.97 -4.54 -13.94
N TYR A 239 11.25 -4.40 -13.61
CA TYR A 239 11.78 -4.45 -12.26
C TYR A 239 12.39 -3.10 -11.90
N SER A 240 12.09 -2.62 -10.71
CA SER A 240 12.70 -1.39 -10.17
C SER A 240 12.98 -1.56 -8.68
N LEU A 241 13.95 -0.84 -8.15
CA LEU A 241 14.28 -0.87 -6.73
C LEU A 241 14.65 0.52 -6.22
N GLU A 242 14.42 0.75 -4.94
CA GLU A 242 14.90 1.87 -4.14
C GLU A 242 15.83 1.30 -3.05
N THR A 243 17.04 1.82 -2.93
CA THR A 243 17.99 1.39 -1.91
C THR A 243 17.69 2.05 -0.57
N GLY A 244 17.76 1.31 0.53
CA GLY A 244 17.63 1.89 1.88
C GLY A 244 18.80 2.80 2.25
N ARG A 245 18.60 3.69 3.24
CA ARG A 245 19.63 4.64 3.75
C ARG A 245 20.84 4.00 4.45
N GLY A 246 20.92 2.68 4.53
CA GLY A 246 22.04 1.97 5.15
C GLY A 246 23.15 1.72 4.15
N ASP A 247 24.21 2.54 4.23
CA ASP A 247 25.46 2.35 3.51
C ASP A 247 26.03 0.94 3.79
N GLY A 248 26.10 0.07 2.76
CA GLY A 248 26.96 -1.12 2.83
C GLY A 248 26.59 -2.33 1.98
N LEU A 249 25.31 -2.59 1.69
CA LEU A 249 24.91 -3.89 1.11
C LEU A 249 24.65 -3.88 -0.41
N LEU A 250 24.32 -2.72 -0.97
CA LEU A 250 23.97 -2.57 -2.38
C LEU A 250 24.90 -1.53 -3.00
N ASP A 251 26.05 -1.97 -3.52
CA ASP A 251 26.91 -1.11 -4.34
C ASP A 251 26.22 -0.87 -5.69
N ILE A 252 25.46 0.22 -5.76
CA ILE A 252 24.72 0.65 -6.96
C ILE A 252 25.66 0.73 -8.17
N SER A 253 26.93 1.08 -7.97
CA SER A 253 27.90 1.17 -9.06
C SER A 253 28.24 -0.19 -9.65
N GLN A 254 28.37 -1.23 -8.81
CA GLN A 254 28.57 -2.62 -9.24
C GLN A 254 27.31 -3.18 -9.92
N LEU A 255 26.12 -2.93 -9.33
CA LEU A 255 24.85 -3.35 -9.94
C LEU A 255 24.68 -2.76 -11.36
N LEU A 256 24.90 -1.45 -11.51
CA LEU A 256 24.78 -0.78 -12.80
C LEU A 256 25.84 -1.24 -13.80
N LYS A 257 27.06 -1.55 -13.35
CA LYS A 257 28.12 -2.10 -14.19
C LYS A 257 27.73 -3.48 -14.72
N CYS A 258 27.31 -4.39 -13.85
CA CYS A 258 26.94 -5.74 -14.24
C CYS A 258 25.68 -5.77 -15.12
N LEU A 259 24.64 -4.99 -14.78
CA LEU A 259 23.45 -4.89 -15.63
C LEU A 259 23.75 -4.30 -17.02
N ARG A 260 24.76 -3.42 -17.13
CA ARG A 260 25.25 -2.91 -18.42
C ARG A 260 26.03 -3.96 -19.20
N GLU A 261 26.92 -4.70 -18.53
CA GLU A 261 27.73 -5.77 -19.13
C GLU A 261 26.86 -6.92 -19.65
N GLU A 262 25.74 -7.19 -18.99
CA GLU A 262 24.76 -8.21 -19.43
C GLU A 262 23.75 -7.69 -20.49
N GLY A 263 23.82 -6.42 -20.89
CA GLY A 263 22.89 -5.81 -21.85
C GLY A 263 21.46 -5.61 -21.31
N ARG A 264 21.30 -5.50 -19.99
CA ARG A 264 19.99 -5.58 -19.27
C ARG A 264 19.40 -4.24 -18.83
N ILE A 265 20.00 -3.09 -19.16
CA ILE A 265 19.47 -1.74 -18.81
C ILE A 265 18.81 -1.09 -20.04
N LEU A 266 17.53 -0.70 -19.93
CA LEU A 266 16.81 0.06 -20.98
C LEU A 266 16.43 1.49 -20.58
N SER A 267 16.44 1.88 -19.30
CA SER A 267 16.35 3.29 -18.87
C SER A 267 16.55 3.43 -17.36
N LEU A 268 17.07 4.58 -16.92
CA LEU A 268 17.15 4.99 -15.52
C LEU A 268 16.37 6.31 -15.35
N PRO A 269 15.65 6.53 -14.22
CA PRO A 269 14.97 7.80 -13.96
C PRO A 269 15.99 8.92 -13.77
N THR A 270 15.83 10.02 -14.51
CA THR A 270 16.73 11.18 -14.57
C THR A 270 16.72 12.07 -13.32
N THR A 271 15.96 11.74 -12.28
CA THR A 271 15.70 12.66 -11.16
C THR A 271 16.65 12.52 -9.96
N CYS A 272 17.58 11.56 -9.97
CA CYS A 272 18.61 11.47 -8.92
C CYS A 272 19.83 12.33 -9.26
N THR A 273 19.85 13.58 -8.77
CA THR A 273 20.97 14.52 -8.87
C THR A 273 22.30 13.96 -8.33
N HIS A 274 22.26 13.02 -7.37
CA HIS A 274 23.44 12.31 -6.87
C HIS A 274 24.01 11.27 -7.86
N MET A 275 23.21 10.72 -8.78
CA MET A 275 23.72 9.84 -9.84
C MET A 275 24.34 10.63 -11.00
N VAL A 276 23.86 11.85 -11.27
CA VAL A 276 24.40 12.70 -12.34
C VAL A 276 25.86 13.13 -12.06
N SER A 277 26.22 13.37 -10.79
CA SER A 277 27.60 13.69 -10.40
C SER A 277 28.55 12.48 -10.54
N LEU A 278 28.07 11.27 -10.20
CA LEU A 278 28.81 10.02 -10.38
C LEU A 278 29.07 9.73 -11.87
N PHE A 279 28.08 9.99 -12.73
CA PHE A 279 28.23 9.86 -14.18
C PHE A 279 29.24 10.85 -14.78
N ARG A 280 29.27 12.11 -14.32
CA ARG A 280 30.29 13.09 -14.78
C ARG A 280 31.71 12.70 -14.34
N SER A 281 31.87 12.11 -13.16
CA SER A 281 33.17 11.65 -12.65
C SER A 281 33.69 10.42 -13.41
N ILE A 282 32.79 9.47 -13.73
CA ILE A 282 33.12 8.26 -14.48
C ILE A 282 33.37 8.58 -15.97
N ALA A 283 32.58 9.47 -16.59
CA ALA A 283 32.81 9.92 -17.96
C ALA A 283 34.17 10.63 -18.13
N LYS A 284 34.63 11.38 -17.12
CA LYS A 284 35.96 12.01 -17.09
C LYS A 284 37.10 11.00 -16.96
N LYS A 285 36.87 9.84 -16.34
CA LYS A 285 37.88 8.77 -16.18
C LYS A 285 37.96 7.82 -17.38
N CYS A 286 36.94 7.74 -18.22
CA CYS A 286 36.88 6.80 -19.35
C CYS A 286 37.17 7.42 -20.74
N SER A 287 37.57 8.69 -20.84
CA SER A 287 37.91 9.33 -22.12
C SER A 287 39.34 9.02 -22.56
N THR A 288 39.57 7.84 -23.15
CA THR A 288 40.79 7.55 -23.93
C THR A 288 40.50 7.27 -25.41
N SER A 289 39.29 7.57 -25.90
CA SER A 289 38.99 7.41 -27.33
C SER A 289 37.98 8.46 -27.84
N PRO A 290 38.43 9.46 -28.62
CA PRO A 290 37.57 10.52 -29.18
C PRO A 290 36.41 10.00 -30.04
N TRP A 291 36.55 8.81 -30.63
CA TRP A 291 35.59 8.21 -31.55
C TRP A 291 34.31 7.70 -30.86
N LYS A 292 34.39 7.29 -29.58
CA LYS A 292 33.22 6.82 -28.81
C LYS A 292 32.31 7.98 -28.37
N LEU A 293 32.87 9.18 -28.17
CA LEU A 293 32.10 10.38 -27.85
C LEU A 293 31.28 10.88 -29.05
N ALA A 294 31.79 10.73 -30.28
CA ALA A 294 31.07 11.12 -31.49
C ALA A 294 29.85 10.23 -31.77
N LYS A 295 29.95 8.93 -31.50
CA LYS A 295 28.82 7.99 -31.66
C LYS A 295 27.72 8.21 -30.63
N MET A 296 28.08 8.46 -29.36
CA MET A 296 27.11 8.81 -28.31
C MET A 296 26.43 10.17 -28.54
N ARG A 297 27.10 11.14 -29.18
CA ARG A 297 26.49 12.44 -29.52
C ARG A 297 25.46 12.33 -30.64
N MET A 298 25.68 11.49 -31.66
CA MET A 298 24.74 11.31 -32.76
C MET A 298 23.46 10.59 -32.35
N GLU A 299 23.53 9.65 -31.40
CA GLU A 299 22.36 8.93 -30.88
C GLU A 299 21.51 9.77 -29.91
N TRP A 300 22.07 10.85 -29.33
CA TRP A 300 21.36 11.76 -28.42
C TRP A 300 20.61 12.90 -29.11
N THR A 301 20.92 13.24 -30.36
CA THR A 301 20.25 14.33 -31.10
C THR A 301 19.06 13.86 -31.95
N ASN A 302 18.80 12.55 -32.03
CA ASN A 302 17.72 11.96 -32.83
C ASN A 302 16.64 11.25 -31.99
N MET A 303 16.53 11.58 -30.69
CA MET A 303 15.44 11.15 -29.79
C MET A 303 14.83 12.36 -29.08
#